data_AF-A0A537WBP5-F1
#
_entry.id   AF-A0A537WBP5-F1
#
_cell.length_a   1.000
_cell.length_b   1.000
_cell.length_c   1.000
_cell.angle_alpha   90.00
_cell.angle_beta   90.00
_cell.angle_gamma   90.00
#
_symmetry.space_group_name_H-M   'P 1'
#
loop_
_entity.id
_entity.type
_entity.pdbx_description
1 polymer ?
#
loop_
_entity_poly.entity_id
_entity_poly.type
_entity_poly.pdbx_seq_one_letter_code
_entity_poly.pdbx_strand_id
1 'polypeptide(L)' 'MALTQTQLAGEIAERSGITKSDAKRALEALEDVVLEQLADAEKVRIGGVVQLNVRVKEATGPRKG' A
#
# COMPACT_ATOMS: atom_id res chain seq x y z
N MET A 1 0.87 -20.38 -3.01
CA MET A 1 1.93 -19.39 -3.32
C MET A 1 1.29 -18.01 -3.31
N ALA A 2 1.98 -16.98 -2.81
CA ALA A 2 1.48 -15.60 -2.81
C ALA A 2 1.78 -14.92 -4.16
N LEU A 3 0.90 -14.01 -4.59
CA LEU A 3 1.13 -13.17 -5.76
C LEU A 3 2.32 -12.24 -5.49
N THR A 4 3.35 -12.28 -6.34
CA THR A 4 4.51 -11.38 -6.23
C THR A 4 4.23 -10.03 -6.89
N GLN A 5 4.98 -9.00 -6.49
CA GLN A 5 4.87 -7.65 -7.07
C GLN A 5 5.14 -7.64 -8.59
N THR A 6 6.07 -8.46 -9.07
CA THR A 6 6.37 -8.58 -10.51
C THR A 6 5.25 -9.27 -11.28
N GLN A 7 4.53 -10.21 -10.66
CA GLN A 7 3.34 -10.83 -11.26
C GLN A 7 2.16 -9.85 -11.28
N LEU A 8 1.92 -9.12 -10.18
CA LEU A 8 0.90 -8.07 -10.11
C LEU A 8 1.11 -7.00 -11.19
N ALA A 9 2.35 -6.50 -11.36
CA ALA A 9 2.68 -5.54 -12.41
C ALA A 9 2.42 -6.09 -13.82
N GLY A 10 2.61 -7.40 -14.03
CA GLY A 10 2.28 -8.06 -15.28
C GLY A 10 0.77 -8.06 -15.55
N GLU A 11 -0.03 -8.49 -14.58
CA GLU A 11 -1.49 -8.51 -14.68
C GLU A 11 -2.09 -7.12 -14.92
N ILE A 12 -1.56 -6.10 -14.24
CA ILE A 12 -1.99 -4.71 -14.44
C ILE A 12 -1.65 -4.24 -15.85
N ALA A 13 -0.41 -4.48 -16.31
CA ALA A 13 0.03 -4.10 -17.64
C ALA A 13 -0.87 -4.71 -18.73
N GLU A 14 -1.18 -6.00 -18.62
CA GLU A 14 -2.04 -6.70 -19.56
C GLU A 14 -3.46 -6.12 -19.59
N ARG A 15 -4.09 -5.91 -18.43
CA ARG A 15 -5.48 -5.44 -18.34
C ARG A 15 -5.67 -3.97 -18.69
N SER A 16 -4.65 -3.14 -18.48
CA SER A 16 -4.70 -1.69 -18.74
C SER A 16 -4.05 -1.28 -20.05
N GLY A 17 -3.37 -2.19 -20.75
CA GLY A 17 -2.71 -1.93 -22.02
C GLY A 17 -1.45 -1.06 -21.91
N ILE A 18 -0.90 -0.88 -20.70
CA ILE A 18 0.35 -0.15 -20.47
C ILE A 18 1.55 -1.10 -20.49
N THR A 19 2.76 -0.55 -20.57
CA THR A 19 3.97 -1.38 -20.48
C THR A 19 4.15 -1.93 -19.07
N LYS A 20 4.79 -3.10 -18.94
CA LYS A 20 5.15 -3.65 -17.62
C LYS A 20 6.04 -2.69 -16.81
N SER A 21 6.87 -1.90 -17.49
CA SER A 21 7.67 -0.84 -16.86
C SER A 21 6.80 0.28 -16.28
N ASP A 22 5.76 0.70 -16.98
CA ASP A 22 4.84 1.74 -16.48
C ASP A 22 4.01 1.21 -15.32
N ALA A 23 3.54 -0.03 -15.40
CA ALA A 23 2.82 -0.67 -14.30
C ALA A 23 3.66 -0.76 -13.02
N LYS A 24 4.95 -1.10 -13.14
CA LYS A 24 5.88 -1.09 -11.99
C LYS A 24 6.04 0.30 -11.40
N ARG A 25 6.30 1.31 -12.24
CA ARG A 25 6.43 2.71 -11.79
C ARG A 25 5.17 3.22 -11.10
N ALA A 26 3.99 2.87 -11.61
CA ALA A 26 2.71 3.25 -11.00
C ALA A 26 2.49 2.56 -9.65
N LEU A 27 2.89 1.29 -9.51
CA LEU A 27 2.81 0.56 -8.23
C LEU A 27 3.77 1.15 -7.19
N GLU A 28 5.00 1.46 -7.57
CA GLU A 28 5.97 2.14 -6.69
C GLU A 28 5.42 3.49 -6.21
N ALA A 29 4.89 4.31 -7.13
CA ALA A 29 4.28 5.59 -6.77
C ALA A 29 3.04 5.43 -5.87
N LEU A 30 2.24 4.39 -6.07
CA LEU A 30 1.10 4.08 -5.19
C LEU A 30 1.59 3.72 -3.78
N GLU A 31 2.64 2.90 -3.66
CA GLU A 31 3.24 2.54 -2.38
C GLU A 31 3.75 3.76 -1.63
N ASP A 32 4.51 4.63 -2.31
CA ASP A 32 5.05 5.87 -1.71
C ASP A 32 3.94 6.78 -1.18
N VAL A 33 2.92 7.06 -2.00
CA VAL A 33 1.78 7.90 -1.59
C VAL A 33 1.04 7.28 -0.43
N VAL A 34 0.77 5.97 -0.45
CA VAL A 34 0.05 5.31 0.65
C VAL A 34 0.87 5.36 1.93
N LEU A 35 2.18 5.10 1.87
CA LEU A 35 3.06 5.13 3.05
C LEU A 35 3.19 6.54 3.63
N GLU A 36 3.29 7.57 2.81
CA GLU A 36 3.30 8.97 3.24
C GLU A 36 2.02 9.33 4.01
N GLN A 37 0.86 9.03 3.44
CA GLN A 37 -0.43 9.30 4.09
C GLN A 37 -0.61 8.54 5.41
N LEU A 38 -0.12 7.29 5.48
CA LEU A 38 -0.15 6.53 6.73
C LEU A 38 0.81 7.09 7.78
N ALA A 39 1.96 7.65 7.38
CA ALA A 39 2.90 8.31 8.28
C ALA A 39 2.27 9.57 8.92
N ASP A 40 1.44 10.29 8.16
CA ASP A 40 0.67 11.44 8.62
C ASP A 40 -0.56 11.07 9.46
N ALA A 41 -0.69 9.78 9.84
CA ALA A 41 -1.82 9.21 10.56
C ALA A 41 -3.17 9.37 9.83
N GLU A 42 -3.13 9.54 8.50
CA GLU A 42 -4.32 9.72 7.69
C GLU A 42 -4.94 8.39 7.29
N LYS A 43 -6.22 8.49 6.92
CA LYS A 43 -7.01 7.36 6.46
C LYS A 43 -6.90 7.25 4.94
N VAL A 44 -6.46 6.10 4.45
CA VAL A 44 -6.37 5.82 3.02
C VAL A 44 -7.50 4.89 2.57
N ARG A 45 -8.20 5.24 1.49
CA ARG A 45 -9.24 4.42 0.88
C ARG A 45 -8.95 4.17 -0.59
N ILE A 46 -8.76 2.91 -0.95
CA ILE A 46 -8.65 2.46 -2.35
C ILE A 46 -9.96 1.77 -2.70
N GLY A 47 -10.74 2.41 -3.58
CA GLY A 47 -12.08 1.95 -3.96
C GLY A 47 -12.10 0.48 -4.41
N GLY A 48 -13.03 -0.30 -3.86
CA GLY A 48 -13.23 -1.71 -4.22
C GLY A 48 -12.17 -2.69 -3.70
N VAL A 49 -11.08 -2.22 -3.08
CA VAL A 49 -9.96 -3.07 -2.65
C VAL A 49 -9.79 -3.06 -1.13
N VAL A 50 -9.49 -1.89 -0.55
CA VAL A 50 -9.10 -1.80 0.87
C VAL A 50 -9.35 -0.43 1.47
N GLN A 51 -9.54 -0.40 2.78
CA GLN A 51 -9.51 0.82 3.59
C GLN A 51 -8.52 0.63 4.74
N LEU A 52 -7.53 1.51 4.82
CA LEU A 52 -6.49 1.50 5.84
C LEU A 52 -6.79 2.62 6.85
N ASN A 53 -6.81 2.29 8.14
CA ASN A 53 -6.95 3.28 9.22
C ASN A 53 -5.75 3.15 10.15
N VAL A 54 -5.16 4.29 10.52
CA VAL A 54 -4.06 4.33 11.50
C VAL A 54 -4.64 4.32 12.91
N ARG A 55 -4.08 3.48 13.79
CA ARG A 55 -4.41 3.43 15.21
C ARG A 55 -3.13 3.63 16.01
N VAL A 56 -3.00 4.78 16.66
CA VAL A 56 -1.92 5.03 17.62
C VAL A 56 -2.34 4.43 18.95
N LYS A 57 -1.55 3.47 19.45
CA LYS A 57 -1.74 2.92 20.79
C LYS A 57 -0.93 3.75 21.77
N GLU A 58 -1.59 4.32 22.77
CA GLU A 58 -0.90 5.06 23.83
C GLU A 58 0.09 4.16 24.57
N ALA A 59 1.16 4.78 25.07
CA ALA A 59 2.13 4.09 25.90
C ALA A 59 1.42 3.58 27.16
N THR A 60 1.23 2.26 27.25
CA THR A 60 0.88 1.62 28.52
C THR A 60 2.05 1.82 29.47
N GLY A 61 1.76 2.25 30.70
CA GLY A 61 2.74 2.65 31.72
C GLY A 61 3.86 1.63 31.97
N PRO A 62 4.83 1.98 32.82
CA PRO A 62 6.05 1.20 33.00
C PRO A 62 5.73 -0.27 33.29
N ARG A 63 6.42 -1.18 32.58
CA ARG A 63 6.29 -2.61 32.81
C ARG A 63 6.57 -2.89 34.28
N LYS A 64 5.64 -3.54 34.98
CA LYS A 64 5.92 -4.05 36.32
C LYS A 64 6.97 -5.14 36.19
N GLY A 65 8.16 -4.86 36.71
CA GLY A 65 9.19 -5.87 36.95
C GLY A 65 8.75 -6.87 38.01
#